data_AF-A0A818BXG8-F1
#
_entry.id   AF-A0A818BXG8-F1
#
_cell.length_a   1.000
_cell.length_b   1.000
_cell.length_c   1.000
_cell.angle_alpha   90.00
_cell.angle_beta   90.00
_cell.angle_gamma   90.00
#
_symmetry.space_group_name_H-M   'P 1'
#
loop_
_entity.id
_entity.type
_entity.pdbx_description
1 polymer ?
#
loop_
_entity_poly.entity_id
_entity_poly.type
_entity_poly.pdbx_seq_one_letter_code
_entity_poly.pdbx_strand_id
1 'polypeptide(L)'
;MITITVHNKIFSLFSIIILCGALVQDVYSWGLIGHGLVARLAQSQLTDEASHWVKSLVPWYLSGNLTAVAVWADGILYPDTNPFGHPNWQWSRPLHYINTPSGICNYDPSRDCVNDICIEGALRNYSKRVIDAKLDDVQHQEALMFLVHYVGDVHQPLHVGFAADLGGNSVRGKSLFSNSKQY
;
A
#
# COMPACT_ATOMS: atom_id res chain seq x y z
N MET A 1 -20.67 -46.60 -22.97
CA MET A 1 -20.60 -46.26 -21.54
C MET A 1 -19.43 -45.32 -21.17
N ILE A 2 -18.58 -44.88 -22.10
CA ILE A 2 -17.41 -44.00 -21.83
C ILE A 2 -17.76 -42.51 -22.02
N THR A 3 -18.68 -42.16 -22.92
CA THR A 3 -19.03 -40.78 -23.30
C THR A 3 -19.75 -39.99 -22.19
N ILE A 4 -20.57 -40.67 -21.38
CA ILE A 4 -21.35 -40.08 -20.27
C ILE A 4 -20.43 -39.67 -19.11
N THR A 5 -19.40 -40.48 -18.83
CA THR A 5 -18.44 -40.22 -17.75
C THR A 5 -17.55 -39.01 -18.04
N VAL A 6 -17.19 -38.79 -19.31
CA VAL A 6 -16.41 -37.61 -19.74
C VAL A 6 -17.24 -36.34 -19.62
N HIS A 7 -18.53 -36.37 -20.00
CA HIS A 7 -19.44 -35.23 -19.83
C HIS A 7 -19.60 -34.84 -18.35
N ASN A 8 -19.78 -35.82 -17.45
CA ASN A 8 -19.90 -35.54 -16.01
C ASN A 8 -18.62 -34.97 -15.40
N LYS A 9 -17.44 -35.41 -15.86
CA LYS A 9 -16.16 -34.83 -15.42
C LYS A 9 -15.95 -33.40 -15.93
N ILE A 10 -16.34 -33.11 -17.17
CA ILE A 10 -16.26 -31.76 -17.75
C ILE A 10 -17.24 -30.81 -17.05
N PHE A 11 -18.48 -31.26 -16.79
CA PHE A 11 -19.46 -30.49 -16.02
C PHE A 11 -18.98 -30.21 -14.58
N SER A 12 -18.40 -31.21 -13.93
CA SER A 12 -17.84 -31.06 -12.58
C SER A 12 -16.67 -30.08 -12.54
N LEU A 13 -15.77 -30.11 -13.53
CA LEU A 13 -14.66 -29.15 -13.65
C LEU A 13 -15.17 -27.72 -13.91
N PHE A 14 -16.19 -27.55 -14.75
CA PHE A 14 -16.83 -26.25 -14.98
C PHE A 14 -17.47 -25.69 -13.70
N SER A 15 -18.17 -26.52 -12.93
CA SER A 15 -18.77 -26.12 -11.66
C SER A 15 -17.73 -25.72 -10.61
N ILE A 16 -16.57 -26.41 -10.56
CA ILE A 16 -15.46 -26.08 -9.66
C ILE A 16 -14.81 -24.74 -10.05
N ILE A 17 -14.59 -24.49 -11.34
CA ILE A 17 -14.03 -23.22 -11.83
C ILE A 17 -14.97 -22.04 -11.53
N ILE A 18 -16.28 -22.22 -11.73
CA ILE A 18 -17.29 -21.19 -11.40
C ILE A 18 -17.35 -20.95 -9.89
N LEU A 19 -17.27 -22.00 -9.07
CA LEU A 19 -17.25 -21.87 -7.61
C LEU A 19 -15.97 -21.18 -7.11
N CYS A 20 -14.81 -21.48 -7.68
CA CYS A 20 -13.55 -20.78 -7.36
C CYS A 20 -13.53 -19.33 -7.85
N GLY A 21 -14.12 -19.03 -9.02
CA GLY A 21 -14.24 -17.67 -9.54
C GLY A 21 -15.19 -16.79 -8.70
N ALA A 22 -16.23 -17.38 -8.12
CA ALA A 22 -17.15 -16.69 -7.21
C ALA A 22 -16.55 -16.41 -5.82
N LEU A 23 -15.41 -17.04 -5.49
CA LEU A 23 -14.66 -16.80 -4.26
C LEU A 23 -13.55 -15.74 -4.43
N VAL A 24 -13.40 -15.14 -5.62
CA VAL A 24 -12.50 -14.01 -5.81
C VAL A 24 -13.11 -12.81 -5.09
N GLN A 25 -12.67 -12.61 -3.85
CA GLN A 25 -12.96 -11.40 -3.10
C GLN A 25 -12.39 -10.21 -3.87
N ASP A 26 -13.10 -9.08 -3.83
CA ASP A 26 -12.60 -7.82 -4.37
C ASP A 26 -11.21 -7.53 -3.77
N VAL A 27 -10.18 -7.58 -4.61
CA VAL A 27 -8.87 -7.06 -4.24
C VAL A 27 -8.92 -5.56 -4.55
N TYR A 28 -9.43 -4.79 -3.59
CA TYR A 28 -9.16 -3.36 -3.60
C TYR A 28 -7.65 -3.22 -3.41
N SER A 29 -6.94 -2.72 -4.43
CA SER A 29 -5.61 -2.18 -4.22
C SER A 29 -5.68 -1.14 -3.11
N TRP A 30 -4.59 -0.93 -2.36
CA TRP A 30 -4.57 0.09 -1.32
C TRP A 30 -4.59 1.51 -1.90
N GLY A 31 -5.52 1.85 -2.80
CA GLY A 31 -5.87 3.24 -3.04
C GLY A 31 -6.51 3.85 -1.78
N LEU A 32 -7.36 4.86 -1.97
CA LEU A 32 -7.95 5.61 -0.85
C LEU A 32 -8.57 4.74 0.25
N ILE A 33 -9.37 3.76 -0.13
CA ILE A 33 -10.10 2.89 0.80
C ILE A 33 -9.14 2.01 1.58
N GLY A 34 -8.14 1.44 0.91
CA GLY A 34 -7.26 0.47 1.54
C GLY A 34 -6.34 1.11 2.58
N HIS A 35 -5.61 2.17 2.23
CA HIS A 35 -4.80 2.88 3.21
C HIS A 35 -5.64 3.39 4.38
N GLY A 36 -6.83 3.93 4.08
CA GLY A 36 -7.76 4.37 5.10
C GLY A 36 -8.19 3.26 6.07
N LEU A 37 -8.41 2.04 5.56
CA LEU A 37 -8.78 0.87 6.35
C LEU A 37 -7.62 0.41 7.25
N VAL A 38 -6.41 0.27 6.71
CA VAL A 38 -5.21 -0.08 7.50
C VAL A 38 -5.00 0.92 8.63
N ALA A 39 -5.06 2.21 8.32
CA ALA A 39 -4.90 3.28 9.30
C ALA A 39 -5.99 3.25 10.37
N ARG A 40 -7.25 2.97 10.00
CA ARG A 40 -8.36 2.84 10.94
C ARG A 40 -8.18 1.66 11.89
N LEU A 41 -7.78 0.51 11.35
CA LEU A 41 -7.49 -0.68 12.15
C LEU A 41 -6.34 -0.40 13.11
N ALA A 42 -5.22 0.16 12.63
CA ALA A 42 -4.10 0.54 13.48
C ALA A 42 -4.51 1.52 14.59
N GLN A 43 -5.28 2.56 14.25
CA GLN A 43 -5.78 3.54 15.22
C GLN A 43 -6.62 2.89 16.33
N SER A 44 -7.45 1.88 16.00
CA SER A 44 -8.26 1.16 16.98
C SER A 44 -7.46 0.30 17.97
N GLN A 45 -6.20 0.02 17.66
CA GLN A 45 -5.31 -0.83 18.47
C GLN A 45 -4.27 -0.03 19.26
N LEU A 46 -4.28 1.31 19.15
CA LEU A 46 -3.37 2.16 19.91
C LEU A 46 -3.71 2.12 21.41
N THR A 47 -2.68 2.12 22.24
CA THR A 47 -2.84 2.42 23.67
C THR A 47 -3.25 3.88 23.86
N ASP A 48 -3.78 4.23 25.03
CA ASP A 48 -4.13 5.64 25.33
C ASP A 48 -2.92 6.57 25.20
N GLU A 49 -1.73 6.12 25.61
CA GLU A 49 -0.49 6.87 25.46
C GLU A 49 -0.13 7.10 23.99
N ALA A 50 -0.13 6.04 23.18
CA ALA A 50 0.16 6.13 21.75
C ALA A 50 -0.89 6.97 21.01
N SER A 51 -2.16 6.87 21.40
CA SER A 51 -3.27 7.66 20.83
C SER A 51 -3.09 9.16 21.11
N HIS A 52 -2.71 9.54 22.33
CA HIS A 52 -2.41 10.93 22.65
C HIS A 52 -1.21 11.46 21.87
N TRP A 53 -0.14 10.67 21.76
CA TRP A 53 1.05 11.05 21.01
C TRP A 53 0.78 11.18 19.50
N VAL A 54 0.03 10.24 18.91
CA VAL A 54 -0.44 10.36 17.51
C VAL A 54 -1.28 11.62 17.33
N LYS A 55 -2.17 11.92 18.27
CA LYS A 55 -3.00 13.14 18.22
C LYS A 55 -2.18 14.43 18.30
N SER A 56 -1.03 14.44 18.98
CA SER A 56 -0.14 15.61 19.01
C SER A 56 0.66 15.79 17.71
N LEU A 57 0.89 14.72 16.95
CA LEU A 57 1.66 14.78 15.70
C LEU A 57 0.80 14.94 14.44
N VAL A 58 -0.41 14.41 14.41
CA VAL A 58 -1.33 14.60 13.29
C VAL A 58 -1.79 16.07 13.24
N PRO A 59 -1.94 16.68 12.05
CA PRO A 59 -2.41 18.06 11.93
C PRO A 59 -3.64 18.34 12.79
N TRP A 60 -3.59 19.41 13.57
CA TRP A 60 -4.58 19.70 14.62
C TRP A 60 -6.04 19.66 14.14
N TYR A 61 -6.29 20.10 12.91
CA TYR A 61 -7.64 20.14 12.30
C TYR A 61 -8.19 18.75 11.95
N LEU A 62 -7.35 17.71 11.95
CA LEU A 62 -7.74 16.32 11.76
C LEU A 62 -7.99 15.59 13.09
N SER A 63 -7.74 16.24 14.24
CA SER A 63 -8.04 15.70 15.57
C SER A 63 -7.46 14.30 15.84
N GLY A 64 -6.26 14.03 15.33
CA GLY A 64 -5.60 12.72 15.50
C GLY A 64 -6.07 11.63 14.54
N ASN A 65 -6.96 11.90 13.57
CA ASN A 65 -7.50 10.90 12.66
C ASN A 65 -6.42 10.36 11.69
N LEU A 66 -5.99 9.11 11.88
CA LEU A 66 -4.97 8.48 11.04
C LEU A 66 -5.49 8.16 9.62
N THR A 67 -6.78 7.82 9.49
CA THR A 67 -7.40 7.58 8.18
C THR A 67 -7.30 8.81 7.27
N ALA A 68 -7.36 10.02 7.83
CA ALA A 68 -7.31 11.26 7.07
C ALA A 68 -5.91 11.58 6.50
N VAL A 69 -4.85 11.03 7.08
CA VAL A 69 -3.46 11.24 6.61
C VAL A 69 -2.91 10.03 5.83
N ALA A 70 -3.65 8.91 5.81
CA ALA A 70 -3.15 7.64 5.29
C ALA A 70 -2.79 7.66 3.80
N VAL A 71 -3.37 8.59 3.02
CA VAL A 71 -3.11 8.77 1.58
C VAL A 71 -2.23 9.99 1.26
N TRP A 72 -1.77 10.70 2.28
CA TRP A 72 -1.01 11.93 2.07
C TRP A 72 0.27 11.69 1.26
N ALA A 73 0.98 10.58 1.51
CA ALA A 73 2.23 10.27 0.83
C ALA A 73 2.04 10.07 -0.69
N ASP A 74 0.92 9.47 -1.12
CA ASP A 74 0.53 9.43 -2.55
C ASP A 74 0.17 10.81 -3.08
N GLY A 75 -0.59 11.59 -2.30
CA GLY A 75 -1.04 12.91 -2.68
C GLY A 75 0.10 13.89 -2.95
N ILE A 76 1.20 13.82 -2.20
CA ILE A 76 2.35 14.72 -2.43
C ILE A 76 3.16 14.38 -3.69
N LEU A 77 2.94 13.22 -4.32
CA LEU A 77 3.62 12.83 -5.55
C LEU A 77 3.18 13.64 -6.78
N TYR A 78 2.04 14.33 -6.70
CA TYR A 78 1.47 15.09 -7.80
C TYR A 78 1.49 16.60 -7.52
N PRO A 79 1.93 17.45 -8.47
CA PRO A 79 2.07 18.88 -8.24
C PRO A 79 0.77 19.61 -7.83
N ASP A 80 -0.37 19.11 -8.30
CA ASP A 80 -1.70 19.68 -8.10
C ASP A 80 -2.32 19.33 -6.73
N THR A 81 -1.92 18.20 -6.15
CA THR A 81 -2.36 17.77 -4.81
C THR A 81 -1.31 18.03 -3.73
N ASN A 82 -0.11 18.49 -4.11
CA ASN A 82 0.90 18.92 -3.16
C ASN A 82 0.53 20.29 -2.55
N PRO A 83 0.29 20.40 -1.23
CA PRO A 83 -0.07 21.66 -0.57
C PRO A 83 1.01 22.74 -0.67
N PHE A 84 2.24 22.38 -1.09
CA PHE A 84 3.37 23.28 -1.28
C PHE A 84 3.65 23.63 -2.74
N GLY A 85 2.87 23.14 -3.72
CA GLY A 85 2.90 23.59 -5.12
C GLY A 85 4.21 23.35 -5.90
N HIS A 86 5.11 22.50 -5.42
CA HIS A 86 6.44 22.27 -6.02
C HIS A 86 6.71 20.77 -6.28
N PRO A 87 7.59 20.40 -7.25
CA PRO A 87 8.00 19.00 -7.51
C PRO A 87 8.82 18.36 -6.37
N ASN A 88 8.94 19.04 -5.23
CA ASN A 88 9.84 18.74 -4.13
C ASN A 88 9.58 17.42 -3.41
N TRP A 89 8.55 16.64 -3.78
CA TRP A 89 8.26 15.34 -3.17
C TRP A 89 8.30 14.17 -4.16
N GLN A 90 8.52 14.41 -5.46
CA GLN A 90 8.60 13.31 -6.42
C GLN A 90 9.76 12.35 -6.14
N TRP A 91 10.77 12.79 -5.38
CA TRP A 91 11.86 11.94 -4.90
C TRP A 91 11.38 10.80 -4.00
N SER A 92 10.19 10.90 -3.38
CA SER A 92 9.66 9.83 -2.53
C SER A 92 8.97 8.72 -3.31
N ARG A 93 8.71 8.89 -4.62
CA ARG A 93 8.09 7.85 -5.48
C ARG A 93 8.66 6.43 -5.30
N PRO A 94 9.98 6.21 -5.38
CA PRO A 94 10.53 4.86 -5.24
C PRO A 94 10.42 4.29 -3.82
N LEU A 95 10.04 5.10 -2.83
CA LEU A 95 9.81 4.64 -1.45
C LEU A 95 8.48 3.89 -1.28
N HIS A 96 7.59 3.92 -2.28
CA HIS A 96 6.29 3.25 -2.25
C HIS A 96 6.32 1.80 -2.74
N TYR A 97 7.45 1.29 -3.22
CA TYR A 97 7.57 -0.10 -3.67
C TYR A 97 8.97 -0.69 -3.46
N ILE A 98 9.07 -1.99 -3.73
CA ILE A 98 10.29 -2.78 -3.88
C ILE A 98 10.15 -3.54 -5.21
N ASN A 99 11.15 -3.42 -6.06
CA ASN A 99 11.22 -4.13 -7.33
C ASN A 99 12.13 -5.35 -7.20
N THR A 100 11.55 -6.55 -7.27
CA THR A 100 12.29 -7.81 -7.25
C THR A 100 12.52 -8.34 -8.67
N PRO A 101 13.51 -9.21 -8.90
CA PRO A 101 13.73 -9.82 -10.21
C PRO A 101 12.56 -10.74 -10.61
N SER A 102 12.28 -10.81 -11.90
CA SER A 102 11.18 -11.63 -12.43
C SER A 102 11.36 -13.12 -12.15
N GLY A 103 10.26 -13.77 -11.78
CA GLY A 103 10.21 -15.22 -11.62
C GLY A 103 10.85 -15.74 -10.33
N ILE A 104 11.29 -14.84 -9.43
CA ILE A 104 11.75 -15.22 -8.09
C ILE A 104 10.91 -14.53 -7.02
N CYS A 105 10.19 -15.31 -6.21
CA CYS A 105 9.37 -14.79 -5.12
C CYS A 105 10.21 -14.63 -3.84
N ASN A 106 11.31 -13.87 -3.91
CA ASN A 106 12.13 -13.55 -2.75
C ASN A 106 12.56 -12.09 -2.73
N TYR A 107 12.88 -11.62 -1.53
CA TYR A 107 13.43 -10.29 -1.28
C TYR A 107 14.84 -10.43 -0.73
N ASP A 108 15.76 -9.65 -1.30
CA ASP A 108 17.14 -9.49 -0.81
C ASP A 108 17.43 -7.99 -0.68
N PRO A 109 17.62 -7.45 0.54
CA PRO A 109 17.84 -6.02 0.75
C PRO A 109 19.02 -5.46 -0.04
N SER A 110 20.09 -6.24 -0.21
CA SER A 110 21.30 -5.78 -0.90
C SER A 110 21.09 -5.61 -2.42
N ARG A 111 20.14 -6.35 -2.97
CA ARG A 111 19.78 -6.36 -4.39
C ARG A 111 18.59 -5.44 -4.68
N ASP A 112 17.56 -5.47 -3.84
CA ASP A 112 16.24 -4.92 -4.12
C ASP A 112 15.97 -3.58 -3.42
N CYS A 113 16.80 -3.19 -2.45
CA CYS A 113 16.68 -1.93 -1.71
C CYS A 113 18.00 -1.15 -1.69
N VAL A 114 18.55 -0.90 -2.88
CA VAL A 114 19.84 -0.22 -3.03
C VAL A 114 19.77 1.19 -2.44
N ASN A 115 20.76 1.55 -1.61
CA ASN A 115 20.87 2.86 -0.94
C ASN A 115 19.66 3.24 -0.07
N ASP A 116 18.93 2.25 0.46
CA ASP A 116 17.69 2.47 1.23
C ASP A 116 16.56 3.17 0.46
N ILE A 117 16.64 3.20 -0.88
CA ILE A 117 15.62 3.81 -1.75
C ILE A 117 14.58 2.75 -2.12
N CYS A 118 13.78 2.35 -1.13
CA CYS A 118 12.63 1.44 -1.28
C CYS A 118 11.70 1.54 -0.05
N ILE A 119 10.56 0.85 -0.04
CA ILE A 119 9.66 0.84 1.15
C ILE A 119 10.38 0.42 2.43
N GLU A 120 11.18 -0.64 2.37
CA GLU A 120 11.85 -1.18 3.56
C GLU A 120 12.85 -0.18 4.15
N GLY A 121 13.61 0.50 3.29
CA GLY A 121 14.48 1.61 3.69
C GLY A 121 13.70 2.80 4.26
N ALA A 122 12.57 3.14 3.64
CA ALA A 122 11.68 4.20 4.13
C ALA A 122 11.09 3.87 5.51
N LEU A 123 10.62 2.64 5.74
CA LEU A 123 10.14 2.17 7.02
C LEU A 123 11.24 2.32 8.09
N ARG A 124 12.46 1.83 7.82
CA ARG A 124 13.59 2.01 8.77
C ARG A 124 13.89 3.47 9.07
N ASN A 125 13.89 4.33 8.04
CA ASN A 125 14.18 5.75 8.19
C ASN A 125 13.09 6.45 9.03
N TYR A 126 11.83 6.33 8.63
CA TYR A 126 10.74 7.06 9.28
C TYR A 126 10.38 6.51 10.66
N SER A 127 10.58 5.21 10.92
CA SER A 127 10.51 4.66 12.28
C SER A 127 11.57 5.25 13.22
N LYS A 128 12.77 5.60 12.71
CA LYS A 128 13.78 6.31 13.51
C LYS A 128 13.46 7.78 13.66
N ARG A 129 13.09 8.45 12.57
CA ARG A 129 12.80 9.88 12.56
C ARG A 129 11.63 10.25 13.46
N VAL A 130 10.56 9.46 13.48
CA VAL A 130 9.36 9.80 14.26
C VAL A 130 9.61 9.91 15.77
N ILE A 131 10.69 9.30 16.29
CA ILE A 131 11.08 9.38 17.71
C ILE A 131 12.40 10.14 17.94
N ASP A 132 13.00 10.75 16.91
CA ASP A 132 14.29 11.42 17.04
C ASP A 132 14.11 12.82 17.65
N ALA A 133 14.54 12.98 18.91
CA ALA A 133 14.42 14.23 19.66
C ALA A 133 15.18 15.44 19.04
N LYS A 134 16.00 15.22 18.01
CA LYS A 134 16.71 16.31 17.29
C LYS A 134 15.87 16.94 16.18
N LEU A 135 14.79 16.29 15.76
CA LEU A 135 13.92 16.78 14.70
C LEU A 135 12.84 17.72 15.27
N ASP A 136 12.33 18.60 14.42
CA ASP A 136 11.21 19.47 14.77
C ASP A 136 9.84 18.77 14.60
N ASP A 137 8.79 19.39 15.13
CA ASP A 137 7.43 18.85 15.10
C ASP A 137 6.93 18.57 13.67
N VAL A 138 7.35 19.36 12.69
CA VAL A 138 6.97 19.16 11.27
C VAL A 138 7.60 17.88 10.75
N GLN A 139 8.88 17.66 11.04
CA GLN A 139 9.59 16.46 10.65
C GLN A 139 9.08 15.20 11.36
N HIS A 140 8.62 15.30 12.62
CA HIS A 140 7.93 14.20 13.30
C HIS A 140 6.57 13.90 12.68
N GLN A 141 5.79 14.93 12.37
CA GLN A 141 4.51 14.79 11.68
C GLN A 141 4.68 14.11 10.32
N GLU A 142 5.62 14.58 9.49
CA GLU A 142 5.95 13.97 8.21
C GLU A 142 6.37 12.50 8.37
N ALA A 143 7.23 12.20 9.36
CA ALA A 143 7.66 10.84 9.62
C ALA A 143 6.51 9.92 10.02
N LEU A 144 5.58 10.39 10.85
CA LEU A 144 4.38 9.64 11.20
C LEU A 144 3.51 9.38 9.96
N MET A 145 3.26 10.42 9.14
CA MET A 145 2.40 10.31 7.97
C MET A 145 2.97 9.37 6.90
N PHE A 146 4.28 9.43 6.65
CA PHE A 146 4.96 8.45 5.79
C PHE A 146 4.89 7.04 6.37
N LEU A 147 5.12 6.87 7.68
CA LEU A 147 5.09 5.55 8.32
C LEU A 147 3.70 4.90 8.21
N VAL A 148 2.63 5.66 8.44
CA VAL A 148 1.23 5.18 8.30
C VAL A 148 0.97 4.67 6.88
N HIS A 149 1.46 5.38 5.87
CA HIS A 149 1.27 5.01 4.47
C HIS A 149 2.11 3.78 4.08
N TYR A 150 3.41 3.79 4.37
CA TYR A 150 4.35 2.75 3.95
C TYR A 150 4.14 1.41 4.64
N VAL A 151 3.56 1.39 5.84
CA VAL A 151 3.07 0.14 6.45
C VAL A 151 1.93 -0.44 5.63
N GLY A 152 1.06 0.36 5.02
CA GLY A 152 0.06 -0.12 4.07
C GLY A 152 0.71 -0.68 2.80
N ASP A 153 1.61 0.10 2.19
CA ASP A 153 2.27 -0.28 0.93
C ASP A 153 3.04 -1.59 1.03
N VAL A 154 3.83 -1.80 2.09
CA VAL A 154 4.65 -3.02 2.22
C VAL A 154 3.79 -4.28 2.29
N HIS A 155 2.54 -4.17 2.73
CA HIS A 155 1.60 -5.27 2.80
C HIS A 155 0.77 -5.44 1.52
N GLN A 156 0.93 -4.56 0.51
CA GLN A 156 0.41 -4.76 -0.86
C GLN A 156 1.33 -5.72 -1.62
N PRO A 157 0.89 -6.93 -2.00
CA PRO A 157 1.76 -7.89 -2.68
C PRO A 157 2.41 -7.34 -3.97
N LEU A 158 1.70 -6.52 -4.74
CA LEU A 158 2.21 -5.92 -5.98
C LEU A 158 3.13 -4.72 -5.75
N HIS A 159 3.18 -4.12 -4.55
CA HIS A 159 4.21 -3.14 -4.21
C HIS A 159 5.54 -3.80 -3.84
N VAL A 160 5.57 -5.13 -3.65
CA VAL A 160 6.79 -5.94 -3.48
C VAL A 160 6.83 -6.97 -4.62
N GLY A 161 6.71 -6.46 -5.84
CA GLY A 161 6.49 -7.24 -7.06
C GLY A 161 7.67 -7.20 -8.03
N PHE A 162 7.44 -7.73 -9.24
CA PHE A 162 8.50 -7.82 -10.24
C PHE A 162 8.78 -6.49 -10.91
N ALA A 163 10.07 -6.18 -11.09
CA ALA A 163 10.51 -5.00 -11.81
C ALA A 163 10.00 -4.98 -13.26
N ALA A 164 10.01 -6.15 -13.93
CA ALA A 164 9.71 -6.25 -15.35
C ALA A 164 8.26 -5.93 -15.72
N ASP A 165 7.32 -6.08 -14.78
CA ASP A 165 5.92 -5.74 -14.98
C ASP A 165 5.44 -4.54 -14.15
N LEU A 166 6.40 -3.81 -13.56
CA LEU A 166 6.17 -2.66 -12.69
C LEU A 166 5.23 -3.00 -11.52
N GLY A 167 5.42 -4.15 -10.87
CA GLY A 167 4.51 -4.62 -9.84
C GLY A 167 3.12 -4.89 -10.41
N GLY A 168 3.04 -5.54 -11.56
CA GLY A 168 1.79 -5.84 -12.26
C GLY A 168 1.12 -4.64 -12.96
N ASN A 169 1.63 -3.41 -12.86
CA ASN A 169 1.02 -2.24 -13.52
C ASN A 169 1.02 -2.32 -15.05
N SER A 170 1.96 -3.05 -15.67
CA SER A 170 1.96 -3.27 -17.13
C SER A 170 1.14 -4.49 -17.56
N VAL A 171 0.60 -5.27 -16.61
CA VAL A 171 -0.25 -6.43 -16.89
C VAL A 171 -1.66 -5.96 -17.19
N ARG A 172 -2.13 -6.19 -18.43
CA ARG A 172 -3.49 -5.82 -18.83
C ARG A 172 -4.48 -6.91 -18.41
N GLY A 173 -5.46 -6.54 -17.59
CA GLY A 173 -6.60 -7.38 -17.22
C GLY A 173 -7.93 -6.70 -17.55
N LYS A 174 -9.02 -7.48 -17.52
CA LYS A 174 -10.37 -6.92 -17.46
C LYS A 174 -10.84 -6.99 -16.01
N SER A 175 -11.02 -5.84 -15.38
CA SER A 175 -11.72 -5.77 -14.10
C SER A 175 -13.22 -5.91 -14.36
N LEU A 176 -13.88 -6.82 -13.64
CA LEU A 176 -15.34 -6.97 -13.66
C LEU A 176 -16.06 -5.70 -13.15
N PHE A 177 -15.32 -4.78 -12.53
CA PHE A 177 -15.83 -3.57 -11.89
C PHE A 177 -15.27 -2.27 -12.49
N SER A 178 -14.72 -2.31 -13.71
CA SER A 178 -14.14 -1.14 -14.40
C SER A 178 -15.07 0.09 -14.56
N ASN A 179 -16.35 -0.01 -14.21
CA ASN A 179 -17.34 1.07 -14.27
C ASN A 179 -17.69 1.68 -12.90
N SER A 180 -17.18 1.18 -11.77
CA SER A 180 -17.33 1.89 -10.50
C SER A 180 -16.25 2.96 -10.42
N LYS A 181 -16.65 4.23 -10.52
CA LYS A 181 -15.77 5.36 -10.20
C LYS A 181 -15.28 5.17 -8.76
N GLN A 182 -14.00 4.91 -8.60
CA GLN A 182 -13.33 5.11 -7.31
C GLN A 182 -13.19 6.63 -7.13
N TYR A 183 -13.90 7.16 -6.14
CA TYR A 183 -13.80 8.55 -5.70
C TYR A 183 -12.61 8.71 -4.75
#